data_AF-A0A2W5SRU0-F1
#
_entry.id   AF-A0A2W5SRU0-F1
#
_cell.length_a   1.000
_cell.length_b   1.000
_cell.length_c   1.000
_cell.angle_alpha   90.00
_cell.angle_beta   90.00
_cell.angle_gamma   90.00
#
_symmetry.space_group_name_H-M   'P 1'
#
loop_
_entity.id
_entity.type
_entity.pdbx_description
1 polymer ?
#
loop_
_entity_poly.entity_id
_entity_poly.type
_entity_poly.pdbx_seq_one_letter_code
_entity_poly.pdbx_strand_id
1 'polypeptide(L)'
;MKKLWLALLLVGCDESTPTVPQPVEPRSSLRVPLPDGWKASAVAGGLQVGPQGRVVLQLESTTKPLPDAGAFIAAVEREGVTVQQKEAVESFVGVRYFVGVDAATTKRDAFVGVRKTGPRTIWCSTTSSAKSEEVEAAMTVCRSLSWEG
;
A
#
# COMPACT_ATOMS: atom_id res chain seq x y z
N MET A 1 -2.00 -54.03 61.93
CA MET A 1 -1.71 -52.58 61.97
C MET A 1 -1.04 -52.17 60.67
N LYS A 2 -1.73 -51.48 59.76
CA LYS A 2 -1.15 -50.78 58.60
C LYS A 2 -2.23 -50.00 57.81
N LYS A 3 -1.91 -48.71 57.62
CA LYS A 3 -2.17 -47.82 56.48
C LYS A 3 -3.51 -47.05 56.38
N LEU A 4 -3.36 -45.75 56.66
CA LEU A 4 -4.09 -44.61 56.09
C LEU A 4 -4.26 -44.73 54.57
N TRP A 5 -5.41 -44.28 54.05
CA TRP A 5 -5.49 -43.56 52.77
C TRP A 5 -6.55 -42.45 52.86
N LEU A 6 -6.12 -41.22 52.59
CA LEU A 6 -6.92 -40.01 52.44
C LEU A 6 -7.73 -40.07 51.13
N ALA A 7 -8.97 -39.59 51.20
CA ALA A 7 -9.83 -39.32 50.06
C ALA A 7 -9.33 -38.09 49.28
N LEU A 8 -9.27 -38.21 47.95
CA LEU A 8 -9.01 -37.12 47.01
C LEU A 8 -10.27 -36.90 46.16
N LEU A 9 -10.87 -35.72 46.28
CA LEU A 9 -11.94 -35.20 45.41
C LEU A 9 -11.33 -34.07 44.55
N LEU A 10 -11.28 -34.25 43.23
CA LEU A 10 -11.16 -33.20 42.20
C LEU A 10 -11.86 -33.78 40.95
N VAL A 11 -13.13 -33.46 40.69
CA VAL A 11 -13.64 -32.27 39.97
C VAL A 11 -13.07 -32.14 38.55
N GLY A 12 -13.91 -32.52 37.59
CA GLY A 12 -14.13 -31.92 36.26
C GLY A 12 -12.90 -31.51 35.44
N CYS A 13 -12.61 -32.29 34.40
CA CYS A 13 -11.98 -31.75 33.19
C CYS A 13 -12.90 -32.00 32.00
N ASP A 14 -13.15 -30.87 31.35
CA ASP A 14 -14.16 -30.54 30.36
C ASP A 14 -13.96 -31.29 29.04
N GLU A 15 -15.09 -31.63 28.42
CA GLU A 15 -15.21 -32.34 27.15
C GLU A 15 -14.65 -31.47 26.00
N SER A 16 -13.41 -31.74 25.60
CA SER A 16 -12.77 -31.07 24.47
C SER A 16 -13.43 -31.49 23.16
N THR A 17 -14.40 -30.70 22.71
CA THR A 17 -15.00 -30.83 21.38
C THR A 17 -13.96 -30.46 20.31
N PRO A 18 -13.70 -31.30 19.30
CA PRO A 18 -12.73 -30.97 18.25
C PRO A 18 -13.26 -29.79 17.42
N THR A 19 -12.59 -28.64 17.51
CA THR A 19 -12.86 -27.47 16.66
C THR A 19 -12.52 -27.81 15.22
N VAL A 20 -13.55 -27.99 14.39
CA VAL A 20 -13.42 -28.06 12.92
C VAL A 20 -12.75 -26.76 12.46
N PRO A 21 -11.62 -26.79 11.73
CA PRO A 21 -11.03 -25.60 11.17
C PRO A 21 -12.04 -24.96 10.22
N GLN A 22 -12.52 -23.76 10.56
CA GLN A 22 -13.37 -23.02 9.63
C GLN A 22 -12.53 -22.68 8.37
N PRO A 23 -13.07 -22.88 7.16
CA PRO A 23 -12.43 -22.42 5.95
C PRO A 23 -12.11 -20.93 6.09
N VAL A 24 -10.82 -20.57 6.09
CA VAL A 24 -10.41 -19.18 6.08
C VAL A 24 -10.77 -18.65 4.69
N GLU A 25 -11.88 -17.91 4.60
CA GLU A 25 -12.22 -17.20 3.37
C GLU A 25 -11.00 -16.39 2.92
N PRO A 26 -10.60 -16.43 1.63
CA PRO A 26 -9.51 -15.63 1.12
C PRO A 26 -9.75 -14.18 1.49
N ARG A 27 -8.95 -13.64 2.41
CA ARG A 27 -9.06 -12.23 2.80
C ARG A 27 -8.70 -11.43 1.56
N SER A 28 -9.70 -10.79 0.95
CA SER A 28 -9.46 -10.01 -0.25
C SER A 28 -8.35 -9.00 0.02
N SER A 29 -7.28 -9.05 -0.76
CA SER A 29 -6.05 -8.33 -0.48
C SER A 29 -5.56 -7.57 -1.70
N LEU A 30 -5.01 -6.39 -1.43
CA LEU A 30 -4.30 -5.61 -2.42
C LEU A 30 -3.02 -6.36 -2.82
N ARG A 31 -2.86 -6.61 -4.12
CA ARG A 31 -1.62 -7.14 -4.70
C ARG A 31 -0.77 -5.98 -5.18
N VAL A 32 0.48 -5.97 -4.71
CA VAL A 32 1.47 -4.94 -5.04
C VAL A 32 2.62 -5.63 -5.77
N PRO A 33 2.70 -5.51 -7.12
CA PRO A 33 3.80 -6.10 -7.87
C PRO A 33 5.06 -5.27 -7.64
N LEU A 34 5.98 -5.80 -6.84
CA LEU A 34 7.20 -5.10 -6.45
C LEU A 34 8.33 -5.33 -7.46
N PRO A 35 9.14 -4.30 -7.78
CA PRO A 35 10.40 -4.47 -8.48
C PRO A 35 11.36 -5.36 -7.70
N ASP A 36 12.36 -5.93 -8.38
CA ASP A 36 13.38 -6.76 -7.73
C ASP A 36 14.10 -5.99 -6.61
N GLY A 37 14.25 -6.64 -5.46
CA GLY A 37 14.89 -6.08 -4.27
C GLY A 37 14.04 -5.05 -3.50
N TRP A 38 12.83 -4.74 -3.96
CA TRP A 38 11.90 -3.89 -3.22
C TRP A 38 11.09 -4.68 -2.20
N LYS A 39 10.66 -4.00 -1.15
CA LYS A 39 9.79 -4.54 -0.11
C LYS A 39 8.63 -3.59 0.15
N ALA A 40 7.50 -4.15 0.59
CA ALA A 40 6.37 -3.42 1.11
C ALA A 40 6.28 -3.63 2.63
N SER A 41 6.10 -2.53 3.36
CA SER A 41 5.91 -2.52 4.81
C SER A 41 4.57 -1.86 5.12
N ALA A 42 3.74 -2.50 5.94
CA ALA A 42 2.49 -1.90 6.39
C ALA A 42 2.77 -0.75 7.36
N VAL A 43 2.02 0.34 7.19
CA VAL A 43 2.01 1.50 8.10
C VAL A 43 0.57 1.88 8.43
N ALA A 44 0.38 2.79 9.38
CA ALA A 44 -0.95 3.30 9.69
C ALA A 44 -1.59 3.90 8.43
N GLY A 45 -2.66 3.28 7.92
CA GLY A 45 -3.44 3.76 6.78
C GLY A 45 -2.91 3.38 5.39
N GLY A 46 -1.84 2.60 5.28
CA GLY A 46 -1.24 2.33 3.98
C GLY A 46 -0.05 1.37 3.95
N LEU A 47 0.70 1.43 2.86
CA LEU A 47 1.95 0.71 2.66
C LEU A 47 3.07 1.70 2.31
N GLN A 48 4.27 1.39 2.77
CA GLN A 48 5.51 2.02 2.32
C GLN A 48 6.29 1.01 1.49
N VAL A 49 6.76 1.44 0.33
CA VAL A 49 7.34 0.58 -0.69
C VAL A 49 8.69 1.15 -1.14
N GLY A 50 9.69 0.30 -1.30
CA GLY A 50 11.01 0.71 -1.79
C GLY A 50 12.08 -0.36 -1.60
N PRO A 51 13.33 -0.09 -2.04
CA PRO A 51 14.46 -0.98 -1.81
C PRO A 51 14.80 -1.06 -0.31
N GLN A 52 15.62 -2.05 0.07
CA GLN A 52 16.01 -2.24 1.46
C GLN A 52 16.59 -0.95 2.09
N GLY A 53 15.98 -0.52 3.20
CA GLY A 53 16.42 0.66 3.96
C GLY A 53 15.97 2.02 3.42
N ARG A 54 15.19 2.09 2.34
CA ARG A 54 14.64 3.35 1.81
C ARG A 54 13.18 3.21 1.38
N VAL A 55 12.37 4.24 1.68
CA VAL A 55 10.97 4.31 1.27
C VAL A 55 10.86 5.19 0.05
N VAL A 56 10.53 4.63 -1.10
CA VAL A 56 10.43 5.36 -2.37
C VAL A 56 8.98 5.77 -2.66
N LEU A 57 8.01 4.94 -2.30
CA LEU A 57 6.60 5.09 -2.65
C LEU A 57 5.72 4.88 -1.42
N GLN A 58 4.78 5.79 -1.20
CA GLN A 58 3.69 5.61 -0.24
C GLN A 58 2.41 5.25 -0.97
N LEU A 59 1.70 4.26 -0.43
CA LEU A 59 0.41 3.80 -0.92
C LEU A 59 -0.64 4.01 0.17
N GLU A 60 -1.61 4.87 -0.06
CA GLU A 60 -2.72 5.12 0.87
C GLU A 60 -4.02 4.55 0.30
N SER A 61 -4.74 3.76 1.11
CA SER A 61 -5.97 3.11 0.66
C SER A 61 -7.19 3.85 1.20
N THR A 62 -8.12 4.21 0.30
CA THR A 62 -9.37 4.90 0.66
C THR A 62 -10.58 4.21 0.01
N THR A 63 -11.78 4.54 0.47
CA THR A 63 -13.06 4.16 -0.18
C THR A 63 -13.61 5.27 -1.09
N LYS A 64 -12.93 6.41 -1.16
CA LYS A 64 -13.35 7.55 -1.99
C LYS A 64 -13.31 7.13 -3.48
N PRO A 65 -14.18 7.69 -4.33
CA PRO A 65 -14.13 7.41 -5.77
C PRO A 65 -12.79 7.85 -6.37
N LEU A 66 -12.45 7.29 -7.54
CA LEU A 66 -11.36 7.79 -8.36
C LEU A 66 -11.67 9.26 -8.70
N PRO A 67 -10.73 10.21 -8.53
CA PRO A 67 -10.97 11.59 -8.91
C PRO A 67 -11.14 11.70 -10.43
N ASP A 68 -11.88 12.72 -10.87
CA ASP A 68 -11.86 13.12 -12.27
C ASP A 68 -10.42 13.42 -12.72
N ALA A 69 -10.05 12.91 -13.90
CA ALA A 69 -8.67 13.00 -14.36
C ALA A 69 -8.25 14.46 -14.63
N GLY A 70 -9.14 15.26 -15.22
CA GLY A 70 -8.89 16.68 -15.49
C GLY A 70 -8.70 17.47 -14.20
N ALA A 71 -9.59 17.27 -13.22
CA ALA A 71 -9.51 17.90 -11.92
C ALA A 71 -8.25 17.50 -11.14
N PHE A 72 -7.85 16.23 -11.20
CA PHE A 72 -6.63 15.73 -10.57
C PHE A 72 -5.38 16.37 -11.19
N ILE A 73 -5.26 16.34 -12.52
CA ILE A 73 -4.11 16.93 -13.23
C ILE A 73 -4.01 18.43 -12.96
N ALA A 74 -5.14 19.15 -13.05
CA ALA A 74 -5.19 20.57 -12.75
C ALA A 74 -4.83 20.88 -11.29
N ALA A 75 -5.11 19.96 -10.35
CA ALA A 75 -4.67 20.10 -8.97
C ALA A 75 -3.16 20.01 -8.83
N VAL A 76 -2.53 19.05 -9.49
CA VAL A 76 -1.07 18.91 -9.48
C VAL A 76 -0.39 20.14 -10.11
N GLU A 77 -0.90 20.64 -11.24
CA GLU A 77 -0.35 21.82 -11.91
C GLU A 77 -0.43 23.10 -11.07
N ARG A 78 -1.49 23.24 -10.25
CA ARG A 78 -1.65 24.38 -9.34
C ARG A 78 -0.58 24.44 -8.25
N GLU A 79 0.11 23.34 -7.96
CA GLU A 79 1.23 23.29 -7.01
C GLU A 79 2.53 23.91 -7.58
N GLY A 80 2.50 24.48 -8.78
CA GLY A 80 3.65 25.17 -9.39
C GLY A 80 4.75 24.21 -9.85
N VAL A 81 4.42 22.94 -10.08
CA VAL A 81 5.36 21.91 -10.53
C VAL A 81 5.53 21.93 -12.06
N THR A 82 6.66 21.44 -12.56
CA THR A 82 6.84 21.24 -14.01
C THR A 82 6.38 19.83 -14.39
N VAL A 83 5.17 19.70 -14.92
CA VAL A 83 4.64 18.40 -15.37
C VAL A 83 5.49 17.84 -16.52
N GLN A 84 5.88 16.57 -16.41
CA GLN A 84 6.64 15.82 -17.41
C GLN A 84 5.76 14.85 -18.19
N GLN A 85 4.87 14.15 -17.50
CA GLN A 85 4.00 13.14 -18.10
C GLN A 85 2.66 13.12 -17.37
N LYS A 86 1.59 12.92 -18.14
CA LYS A 86 0.23 12.71 -17.66
C LYS A 86 -0.25 11.38 -18.23
N GLU A 87 -0.90 10.57 -17.40
CA GLU A 87 -1.54 9.34 -17.82
C GLU A 87 -2.95 9.32 -17.23
N ALA A 88 -3.94 9.01 -18.06
CA ALA A 88 -5.32 8.86 -17.64
C ALA A 88 -5.95 7.72 -18.45
N VAL A 89 -6.38 6.70 -17.73
CA VAL A 89 -7.19 5.58 -18.23
C VAL A 89 -8.33 5.34 -17.24
N GLU A 90 -9.29 4.49 -17.60
CA GLU A 90 -10.53 4.32 -16.82
C GLU A 90 -10.33 4.08 -15.32
N SER A 91 -9.31 3.29 -14.95
CA SER A 91 -9.03 2.92 -13.56
C SER A 91 -7.83 3.63 -12.94
N PHE A 92 -7.18 4.55 -13.66
CA PHE A 92 -5.92 5.14 -13.21
C PHE A 92 -5.72 6.56 -13.76
N VAL A 93 -5.29 7.46 -12.88
CA VAL A 93 -4.75 8.77 -13.27
C VAL A 93 -3.41 8.99 -12.57
N GLY A 94 -2.42 9.50 -13.29
CA GLY A 94 -1.07 9.71 -12.77
C GLY A 94 -0.39 10.90 -13.42
N VAL A 95 0.44 11.59 -12.64
CA VAL A 95 1.26 12.72 -13.09
C VAL A 95 2.68 12.54 -12.59
N ARG A 96 3.63 12.53 -13.53
CA ARG A 96 5.06 12.69 -13.24
C ARG A 96 5.45 14.15 -13.43
N TYR A 97 6.24 14.70 -12.52
CA TYR A 97 6.57 16.10 -12.52
C TYR A 97 7.95 16.35 -11.89
N PHE A 98 8.54 17.50 -12.20
CA PHE A 98 9.67 18.02 -11.45
C PHE A 98 9.20 18.98 -10.36
N VAL A 99 9.71 18.77 -9.15
CA VAL A 99 9.61 19.70 -8.03
C VAL A 99 10.94 20.42 -7.83
N GLY A 100 10.91 21.75 -7.71
CA GLY A 100 12.08 22.53 -7.32
C GLY A 100 12.35 22.33 -5.83
N VAL A 101 13.57 21.95 -5.46
CA VAL A 101 13.97 21.80 -4.05
C VAL A 101 14.76 23.02 -3.53
N ASP A 102 15.26 23.87 -4.43
CA ASP A 102 15.89 25.15 -4.12
C ASP A 102 15.51 26.24 -5.15
N ALA A 103 15.83 27.49 -4.82
CA ALA A 103 15.34 28.66 -5.53
C ALA A 103 15.90 28.86 -6.97
N ALA A 104 16.69 27.94 -7.55
CA ALA A 104 17.12 28.15 -8.94
C ALA A 104 17.66 26.95 -9.74
N THR A 105 18.11 25.83 -9.13
CA THR A 105 18.96 24.89 -9.90
C THR A 105 18.65 23.42 -9.70
N THR A 106 18.10 23.01 -8.57
CA THR A 106 17.90 21.59 -8.31
C THR A 106 16.44 21.20 -8.52
N LYS A 107 16.20 20.41 -9.56
CA LYS A 107 14.91 19.75 -9.83
C LYS A 107 14.99 18.30 -9.39
N ARG A 108 13.96 17.84 -8.69
CA ARG A 108 13.78 16.41 -8.36
C ARG A 108 12.59 15.87 -9.11
N ASP A 109 12.74 14.66 -9.65
CA ASP A 109 11.65 13.90 -10.25
C ASP A 109 10.71 13.34 -9.19
N ALA A 110 9.42 13.41 -9.44
CA ALA A 110 8.38 12.98 -8.52
C ALA A 110 7.15 12.48 -9.28
N PHE A 111 6.36 11.67 -8.59
CA PHE A 111 5.13 11.10 -9.12
C PHE A 111 4.03 11.12 -8.06
N VAL A 112 2.83 11.45 -8.53
CA VAL A 112 1.57 11.24 -7.80
C VAL A 112 0.56 10.58 -8.72
N GLY A 113 -0.16 9.59 -8.22
CA GLY A 113 -1.19 8.91 -8.98
C GLY A 113 -2.26 8.28 -8.10
N VAL A 114 -3.36 7.90 -8.74
CA VAL A 114 -4.51 7.29 -8.08
C VAL A 114 -5.00 6.14 -8.93
N ARG A 115 -5.19 4.97 -8.33
CA ARG A 115 -5.71 3.79 -9.01
C ARG A 115 -6.93 3.21 -8.31
N LYS A 116 -7.99 2.96 -9.07
CA LYS A 116 -9.13 2.17 -8.63
C LYS A 116 -8.76 0.69 -8.69
N THR A 117 -8.82 0.01 -7.55
CA THR A 117 -8.41 -1.40 -7.42
C THR A 117 -9.46 -2.14 -6.58
N GLY A 118 -10.36 -2.87 -7.26
CA GLY A 118 -11.52 -3.49 -6.63
C GLY A 118 -12.40 -2.45 -5.90
N PRO A 119 -12.78 -2.66 -4.63
CA PRO A 119 -13.59 -1.70 -3.89
C PRO A 119 -12.80 -0.47 -3.41
N ARG A 120 -11.46 -0.48 -3.50
CA ARG A 120 -10.60 0.57 -2.95
C ARG A 120 -10.05 1.50 -4.03
N THR A 121 -9.66 2.69 -3.60
CA THR A 121 -8.91 3.65 -4.39
C THR A 121 -7.59 3.88 -3.69
N ILE A 122 -6.50 3.56 -4.38
CA ILE A 122 -5.14 3.62 -3.85
C ILE A 122 -4.47 4.87 -4.38
N TRP A 123 -4.04 5.74 -3.48
CA TRP A 123 -3.22 6.90 -3.76
C TRP A 123 -1.76 6.52 -3.68
N CYS A 124 -0.99 6.93 -4.67
CA CYS A 124 0.43 6.63 -4.82
C CYS A 124 1.19 7.95 -4.82
N SER A 125 2.20 8.10 -3.97
CA SER A 125 3.07 9.27 -3.96
C SER A 125 4.53 8.87 -3.73
N THR A 126 5.43 9.36 -4.57
CA THR A 126 6.87 9.17 -4.34
C THR A 126 7.34 10.04 -3.20
N THR A 127 8.26 9.54 -2.38
CA THR A 127 8.85 10.31 -1.28
C THR A 127 10.00 11.20 -1.77
N SER A 128 10.48 12.06 -0.87
CA SER A 128 11.68 12.86 -1.10
C SER A 128 12.98 12.06 -1.28
N SER A 129 12.98 10.76 -0.97
CA SER A 129 14.17 9.91 -1.11
C SER A 129 14.23 9.16 -2.46
N ALA A 130 13.19 9.27 -3.28
CA ALA A 130 13.11 8.64 -4.58
C ALA A 130 14.10 9.27 -5.58
N LYS A 131 14.82 8.43 -6.32
CA LYS A 131 15.61 8.80 -7.49
C LYS A 131 14.78 8.71 -8.77
N SER A 132 15.23 9.34 -9.85
CA SER A 132 14.50 9.35 -11.13
C SER A 132 14.16 7.97 -11.67
N GLU A 133 15.10 7.02 -11.64
CA GLU A 133 14.86 5.64 -12.05
C GLU A 133 13.86 4.91 -11.13
N GLU A 134 13.79 5.31 -9.86
CA GLU A 134 12.86 4.76 -8.89
C GLU A 134 11.45 5.36 -9.01
N VAL A 135 11.33 6.60 -9.52
CA VAL A 135 10.05 7.23 -9.86
C VAL A 135 9.34 6.45 -10.97
N GLU A 136 10.07 6.04 -12.01
CA GLU A 136 9.54 5.20 -13.10
C GLU A 136 9.06 3.83 -12.58
N ALA A 137 9.85 3.22 -11.70
CA ALA A 137 9.47 1.98 -11.06
C ALA A 137 8.22 2.17 -10.18
N ALA A 138 8.13 3.26 -9.42
CA ALA A 138 6.97 3.59 -8.58
C ALA A 138 5.70 3.84 -9.41
N MET A 139 5.82 4.51 -10.56
CA MET A 139 4.73 4.65 -11.54
C MET A 139 4.23 3.28 -12.00
N THR A 140 5.16 2.38 -12.35
CA THR A 140 4.83 1.02 -12.77
C THR A 140 4.13 0.24 -11.67
N VAL A 141 4.64 0.28 -10.43
CA VAL A 141 3.99 -0.34 -9.25
C VAL A 141 2.56 0.15 -9.11
N CYS A 142 2.35 1.48 -9.10
CA CYS A 142 1.03 2.07 -8.94
C CYS A 142 0.08 1.66 -10.06
N ARG A 143 0.54 1.68 -11.32
CA ARG A 143 -0.24 1.27 -12.49
C ARG A 143 -0.54 -0.23 -12.51
N SER A 144 0.22 -1.05 -11.81
CA SER A 144 0.06 -2.51 -11.84
C SER A 144 -0.63 -3.08 -10.60
N LEU A 145 -1.11 -2.24 -9.67
CA LEU A 145 -1.88 -2.72 -8.52
C LEU A 145 -3.11 -3.51 -8.99
N SER A 146 -3.40 -4.58 -8.29
CA SER A 146 -4.59 -5.40 -8.52
C SER A 146 -5.23 -5.81 -7.20
N TRP A 147 -6.49 -6.21 -7.28
CA TRP A 147 -7.23 -6.73 -6.13
C TRP A 147 -7.36 -8.23 -6.34
N GLU A 148 -6.99 -9.02 -5.33
CA GLU A 148 -7.30 -10.45 -5.31
C GLU A 148 -8.37 -10.68 -4.26
N GLY A 149 -9.54 -11.16 -4.68
CA GLY A 149 -10.71 -11.34 -3.85
C GLY A 149 -11.91 -11.71 -4.68
#